data_AF-A0A4Q2DCM1-F1
#
_entry.id   AF-A0A4Q2DCM1-F1
#
_cell.length_a   1.000
_cell.length_b   1.000
_cell.length_c   1.000
_cell.angle_alpha   90.00
_cell.angle_beta   90.00
_cell.angle_gamma   90.00
#
_symmetry.space_group_name_H-M   'P 1'
#
loop_
_entity.id
_entity.type
_entity.pdbx_description
1 polymer ?
#
loop_
_entity_poly.entity_id
_entity_poly.type
_entity_poly.pdbx_seq_one_letter_code
_entity_poly.pdbx_strand_id
1 'polypeptide(L)'
;MNILAAGPSRSQSPPSAIQTPSRSSVQHRKGYQSPCPGDEPEKVESAILKVVDNLIQKNEKDKWKVFFRLKGDPETASNMVARYRFVQDLMDKHVGKVVPFKSTADYIIEEKHILGALQIVDEDGRFASNCTETLELLKLYGKDGERSEDPEVVKLLEDQDLAYNAKPIKRLLRLLRGADEKWIQEHPAS
;
A
#
# COMPACT_ATOMS: atom_id res chain seq x y z
N MET A 1 -16.61 67.17 73.69
CA MET A 1 -17.13 68.08 72.66
C MET A 1 -16.67 67.57 71.30
N ASN A 2 -17.64 67.39 70.39
CA ASN A 2 -17.56 67.26 68.93
C ASN A 2 -16.94 65.98 68.31
N ILE A 3 -17.45 65.37 67.23
CA ILE A 3 -18.73 65.34 66.48
C ILE A 3 -18.71 63.99 65.73
N LEU A 4 -19.87 63.31 65.62
CA LEU A 4 -20.12 62.16 64.72
C LEU A 4 -20.08 62.57 63.24
N ALA A 5 -19.53 61.72 62.36
CA ALA A 5 -19.91 61.68 60.95
C ALA A 5 -19.86 60.24 60.39
N ALA A 6 -20.84 59.92 59.55
CA ALA A 6 -21.19 58.59 59.07
C ALA A 6 -20.86 58.39 57.57
N GLY A 7 -20.57 57.13 57.20
CA GLY A 7 -20.81 56.52 55.87
C GLY A 7 -19.66 56.56 54.83
N PRO A 8 -19.73 55.77 53.73
CA PRO A 8 -20.29 54.42 53.57
C PRO A 8 -19.36 53.43 52.80
N SER A 9 -19.79 52.16 52.76
CA SER A 9 -19.23 51.00 52.05
C SER A 9 -18.87 51.21 50.58
N ARG A 10 -17.76 50.59 50.11
CA ARG A 10 -17.67 50.02 48.74
C ARG A 10 -16.53 49.01 48.55
N SER A 11 -16.95 47.80 48.16
CA SER A 11 -16.38 46.90 47.15
C SER A 11 -14.90 46.48 47.25
N GLN A 12 -14.69 45.27 47.77
CA GLN A 12 -13.51 44.45 47.49
C GLN A 12 -13.58 43.93 46.04
N SER A 13 -12.54 44.18 45.25
CA SER A 13 -12.30 43.52 43.96
C SER A 13 -11.44 42.27 44.18
N PRO A 14 -11.71 41.13 43.51
CA PRO A 14 -10.83 39.97 43.57
C PRO A 14 -9.57 40.18 42.69
N PRO A 15 -8.44 39.55 43.04
CA PRO A 15 -7.19 39.68 42.30
C PRO A 15 -7.25 38.93 40.96
N SER A 16 -6.67 39.57 39.94
CA SER A 16 -6.58 39.10 38.56
C SER A 16 -5.95 37.71 38.45
N ALA A 17 -6.64 36.83 37.72
CA ALA A 17 -6.17 35.52 37.33
C ALA A 17 -4.86 35.62 36.52
N ILE A 18 -3.90 34.79 36.91
CA ILE A 18 -2.65 34.49 36.22
C ILE A 18 -2.99 33.98 34.81
N GLN A 19 -2.72 34.79 33.78
CA GLN A 19 -2.76 34.33 32.40
C GLN A 19 -1.51 33.50 32.12
N THR A 20 -1.67 32.18 32.12
CA THR A 20 -0.72 31.26 31.50
C THR A 20 -0.66 31.54 29.99
N PRO A 21 0.53 31.77 29.39
CA PRO A 21 0.63 31.87 27.94
C PRO A 21 0.44 30.48 27.33
N SER A 22 -0.75 30.24 26.77
CA SER A 22 -0.97 29.10 25.88
C SER A 22 -0.26 29.37 24.56
N ARG A 23 1.04 29.04 24.52
CA ARG A 23 1.83 28.98 23.29
C ARG A 23 1.62 27.60 22.68
N SER A 24 0.44 27.37 22.12
CA SER A 24 0.21 26.26 21.20
C SER A 24 1.00 26.55 19.92
N SER A 25 2.26 26.13 19.90
CA SER A 25 3.01 25.94 18.66
C SER A 25 2.31 24.83 17.89
N VAL A 26 1.32 25.19 17.07
CA VAL A 26 0.78 24.31 16.05
C VAL A 26 1.88 24.10 15.03
N GLN A 27 2.74 23.13 15.31
CA GLN A 27 3.59 22.52 14.30
C GLN A 27 2.65 22.04 13.20
N HIS A 28 2.62 22.77 12.08
CA HIS A 28 1.96 22.35 10.85
C HIS A 28 2.70 21.13 10.32
N ARG A 29 2.45 19.96 10.93
CA ARG A 29 2.78 18.68 10.32
C ARG A 29 1.89 18.59 9.09
N LYS A 30 2.50 18.74 7.90
CA LYS A 30 1.89 18.46 6.58
C LYS A 30 1.11 17.15 6.69
N GLY A 31 -0.19 17.26 6.94
CA GLY A 31 -1.05 16.14 7.27
C GLY A 31 -2.09 16.06 6.18
N TYR A 32 -2.15 14.91 5.50
CA TYR A 32 -3.15 14.65 4.48
C TYR A 32 -4.54 15.01 5.00
N GLN A 33 -5.26 15.80 4.22
CA GLN A 33 -6.62 16.17 4.54
C GLN A 33 -7.44 14.89 4.55
N SER A 34 -7.96 14.53 5.72
CA SER A 34 -8.76 13.33 5.88
C SER A 34 -10.12 13.55 5.23
N PRO A 35 -10.66 12.57 4.51
CA PRO A 35 -12.00 12.69 3.95
C PRO A 35 -13.04 12.78 5.07
N CYS A 36 -14.10 13.52 4.80
CA CYS A 36 -15.27 13.63 5.68
C CYS A 36 -16.25 12.49 5.40
N PRO A 37 -17.06 12.05 6.39
CA PRO A 37 -18.06 10.98 6.21
C PRO A 37 -19.14 11.20 5.14
N GLY A 38 -19.23 12.39 4.55
CA GLY A 38 -20.12 12.72 3.43
C GLY A 38 -19.40 13.15 2.15
N ASP A 39 -18.08 12.93 2.06
CA ASP A 39 -17.34 13.19 0.83
C ASP A 39 -17.71 12.17 -0.26
N GLU A 40 -17.70 12.63 -1.50
CA GLU A 40 -17.94 11.77 -2.67
C GLU A 40 -16.95 10.59 -2.71
N PRO A 41 -17.38 9.38 -3.16
CA PRO A 41 -16.53 8.19 -3.17
C PRO A 41 -15.18 8.38 -3.88
N GLU A 42 -15.16 9.10 -5.00
CA GLU A 42 -13.92 9.38 -5.74
C GLU A 42 -12.92 10.23 -4.95
N LYS A 43 -13.43 11.16 -4.13
CA LYS A 43 -12.61 12.01 -3.28
C LYS A 43 -12.00 11.21 -2.14
N VAL A 44 -12.78 10.30 -1.56
CA VAL A 44 -12.30 9.34 -0.54
C VAL A 44 -11.19 8.46 -1.13
N GLU A 45 -11.44 7.85 -2.28
CA GLU A 45 -10.48 7.00 -2.99
C GLU A 45 -9.18 7.75 -3.28
N SER A 46 -9.26 8.96 -3.84
CA SER A 46 -8.09 9.80 -4.10
C SER A 46 -7.30 10.14 -2.83
N ALA A 47 -7.99 10.36 -1.71
CA ALA A 47 -7.34 10.61 -0.42
C ALA A 47 -6.61 9.37 0.10
N ILE A 48 -7.22 8.18 -0.02
CA ILE A 48 -6.60 6.91 0.38
C ILE A 48 -5.35 6.65 -0.46
N LEU A 49 -5.46 6.78 -1.79
CA LEU A 49 -4.33 6.60 -2.72
C LEU A 49 -3.14 7.50 -2.36
N LYS A 50 -3.39 8.77 -2.06
CA LYS A 50 -2.33 9.71 -1.64
C LYS A 50 -1.66 9.25 -0.34
N VAL A 51 -2.41 8.77 0.64
CA VAL A 51 -1.82 8.29 1.90
C VAL A 51 -1.01 7.02 1.66
N VAL A 52 -1.54 6.06 0.90
CA VAL A 52 -0.87 4.80 0.57
C VAL A 52 0.43 5.04 -0.20
N ASP A 53 0.41 5.88 -1.26
CA ASP A 53 1.60 6.25 -2.01
C ASP A 53 2.70 6.83 -1.11
N ASN A 54 2.33 7.73 -0.20
CA ASN A 54 3.29 8.32 0.73
C ASN A 54 3.81 7.32 1.78
N LEU A 55 2.97 6.37 2.23
CA LEU A 55 3.41 5.29 3.11
C LEU A 55 4.45 4.41 2.41
N ILE A 56 4.21 4.04 1.16
CA ILE A 56 5.13 3.23 0.35
C ILE A 56 6.44 3.99 0.12
N GLN A 57 6.39 5.23 -0.38
CA GLN A 57 7.59 6.02 -0.66
C GLN A 57 8.44 6.28 0.60
N LYS A 58 7.81 6.41 1.77
CA LYS A 58 8.52 6.65 3.02
C LYS A 58 9.15 5.39 3.60
N ASN A 59 8.41 4.28 3.61
CA ASN A 59 8.82 3.06 4.32
C ASN A 59 9.58 2.08 3.42
N GLU A 60 9.33 2.09 2.11
CA GLU A 60 9.87 1.15 1.13
C GLU A 60 10.67 1.87 0.03
N LYS A 61 11.26 3.04 0.36
CA LYS A 61 11.88 3.98 -0.59
C LYS A 61 12.77 3.31 -1.64
N ASP A 62 13.64 2.40 -1.22
CA ASP A 62 14.61 1.77 -2.13
C ASP A 62 13.95 0.73 -3.02
N LYS A 63 13.05 -0.10 -2.47
CA LYS A 63 12.25 -1.06 -3.26
C LYS A 63 11.32 -0.34 -4.24
N TRP A 64 10.71 0.77 -3.83
CA TRP A 64 9.87 1.62 -4.67
C TRP A 64 10.65 2.16 -5.88
N LYS A 65 11.87 2.67 -5.67
CA LYS A 65 12.74 3.11 -6.77
C LYS A 65 13.09 1.97 -7.73
N VAL A 66 13.41 0.79 -7.18
CA VAL A 66 13.71 -0.40 -7.99
C VAL A 66 12.48 -0.80 -8.82
N PHE A 67 11.29 -0.79 -8.24
CA PHE A 67 10.05 -1.09 -8.96
C PHE A 67 9.84 -0.13 -10.14
N PHE A 68 9.96 1.18 -9.94
CA PHE A 68 9.75 2.15 -11.03
C PHE A 68 10.87 2.11 -12.08
N ARG A 69 12.11 1.78 -11.70
CA ARG A 69 13.17 1.48 -12.67
C ARG A 69 12.77 0.26 -13.52
N LEU A 70 12.44 -0.85 -12.87
CA LEU A 70 12.02 -2.08 -13.53
C LEU A 70 10.79 -1.87 -14.40
N LYS A 71 9.86 -0.99 -14.02
CA LYS A 71 8.67 -0.64 -14.81
C LYS A 71 9.02 0.04 -16.13
N GLY A 72 10.13 0.78 -16.19
CA GLY A 72 10.67 1.37 -17.42
C GLY A 72 11.55 0.41 -18.22
N ASP A 73 12.04 -0.67 -17.60
CA ASP A 73 12.83 -1.70 -18.26
C ASP A 73 11.95 -2.62 -19.12
N PRO A 74 12.55 -3.33 -20.09
CA PRO A 74 11.82 -4.29 -20.91
C PRO A 74 11.15 -5.39 -20.06
N GLU A 75 9.95 -5.83 -20.47
CA GLU A 75 9.08 -6.73 -19.68
C GLU A 75 9.50 -8.20 -19.74
N THR A 76 10.71 -8.53 -19.30
CA THR A 76 11.15 -9.93 -19.13
C THR A 76 10.35 -10.61 -18.01
N ALA A 77 10.29 -11.94 -18.04
CA ALA A 77 9.62 -12.72 -17.00
C ALA A 77 10.26 -12.45 -15.62
N SER A 78 11.60 -12.36 -15.56
CA SER A 78 12.35 -12.02 -14.34
C SER A 78 11.98 -10.64 -13.78
N ASN A 79 11.94 -9.62 -14.65
CA ASN A 79 11.56 -8.26 -14.24
C ASN A 79 10.12 -8.24 -13.71
N MET A 80 9.20 -8.94 -14.37
CA MET A 80 7.81 -9.04 -13.94
C MET A 80 7.66 -9.76 -12.60
N VAL A 81 8.41 -10.86 -12.37
CA VAL A 81 8.42 -11.55 -11.08
C VAL A 81 8.98 -10.65 -9.97
N ALA A 82 10.03 -9.89 -10.24
CA ALA A 82 10.56 -8.93 -9.27
C ALA A 82 9.54 -7.83 -8.92
N ARG A 83 8.79 -7.33 -9.92
CA ARG A 83 7.67 -6.41 -9.70
C ARG A 83 6.57 -7.07 -8.86
N TYR A 84 6.16 -8.30 -9.20
CA TYR A 84 5.13 -9.05 -8.46
C TYR A 84 5.52 -9.27 -7.00
N ARG A 85 6.75 -9.69 -6.72
CA ARG A 85 7.24 -9.84 -5.33
C ARG A 85 7.08 -8.55 -4.52
N PHE A 86 7.41 -7.40 -5.12
CA PHE A 86 7.24 -6.13 -4.43
C PHE A 86 5.77 -5.77 -4.21
N VAL A 87 4.90 -6.02 -5.20
CA VAL A 87 3.45 -5.78 -5.04
C VAL A 87 2.88 -6.70 -3.96
N GLN A 88 3.22 -7.99 -3.96
CA GLN A 88 2.80 -8.95 -2.94
C GLN A 88 3.26 -8.51 -1.54
N ASP A 89 4.53 -8.14 -1.37
CA ASP A 89 5.06 -7.62 -0.10
C ASP A 89 4.21 -6.45 0.43
N LEU A 90 3.78 -5.54 -0.47
CA LEU A 90 2.93 -4.40 -0.11
C LEU A 90 1.50 -4.83 0.23
N MET A 91 0.93 -5.76 -0.53
CA MET A 91 -0.41 -6.29 -0.25
C MET A 91 -0.45 -6.97 1.12
N ASP A 92 0.47 -7.91 1.37
CA ASP A 92 0.60 -8.62 2.64
C ASP A 92 0.82 -7.67 3.82
N LYS A 93 1.55 -6.57 3.60
CA LYS A 93 1.86 -5.60 4.65
C LYS A 93 0.74 -4.60 4.91
N HIS A 94 -0.08 -4.25 3.93
CA HIS A 94 -0.96 -3.07 4.04
C HIS A 94 -2.44 -3.36 3.84
N VAL A 95 -2.82 -4.34 3.02
CA VAL A 95 -4.23 -4.67 2.78
C VAL A 95 -4.90 -5.12 4.09
N GLY A 96 -6.13 -4.67 4.32
CA GLY A 96 -6.89 -4.92 5.54
C GLY A 96 -6.54 -4.01 6.72
N LYS A 97 -5.52 -3.13 6.61
CA LYS A 97 -5.19 -2.16 7.66
C LYS A 97 -5.99 -0.88 7.52
N VAL A 98 -6.26 -0.23 8.65
CA VAL A 98 -6.89 1.08 8.70
C VAL A 98 -5.94 2.14 8.11
N VAL A 99 -6.47 2.97 7.22
CA VAL A 99 -5.75 4.12 6.65
C VAL A 99 -5.47 5.12 7.77
N PRO A 100 -4.23 5.61 7.95
CA PRO A 100 -3.86 6.49 9.06
C PRO A 100 -4.32 7.94 8.82
N PHE A 101 -5.63 8.13 8.62
CA PHE A 101 -6.25 9.43 8.60
C PHE A 101 -6.37 10.01 10.01
N LYS A 102 -6.61 11.32 10.09
CA LYS A 102 -6.92 12.03 11.32
C LYS A 102 -8.43 12.07 11.61
N SER A 103 -9.27 11.68 10.65
CA SER A 103 -10.71 11.60 10.84
C SER A 103 -11.06 10.39 11.72
N THR A 104 -12.29 10.37 12.24
CA THR A 104 -12.83 9.28 13.07
C THR A 104 -13.36 8.10 12.26
N ALA A 105 -13.33 8.19 10.93
CA ALA A 105 -13.84 7.14 10.05
C ALA A 105 -12.71 6.16 9.71
N ASP A 106 -12.96 4.88 9.97
CA ASP A 106 -12.02 3.80 9.68
C ASP A 106 -12.16 3.36 8.22
N TYR A 107 -11.33 3.95 7.35
CA TYR A 107 -11.19 3.48 5.97
C TYR A 107 -10.17 2.35 5.92
N ILE A 108 -10.44 1.30 5.15
CA ILE A 108 -9.58 0.13 5.03
C ILE A 108 -8.78 0.19 3.73
N ILE A 109 -7.50 -0.18 3.80
CA ILE A 109 -6.66 -0.35 2.62
C ILE A 109 -7.07 -1.64 1.91
N GLU A 110 -7.21 -1.55 0.59
CA GLU A 110 -7.66 -2.63 -0.29
C GLU A 110 -6.60 -2.81 -1.39
N GLU A 111 -6.64 -3.92 -2.11
CA GLU A 111 -5.69 -4.22 -3.19
C GLU A 111 -5.64 -3.11 -4.24
N LYS A 112 -6.81 -2.59 -4.67
CA LYS A 112 -6.92 -1.48 -5.63
C LYS A 112 -6.16 -0.23 -5.18
N HIS A 113 -6.07 0.01 -3.86
CA HIS A 113 -5.35 1.17 -3.31
C HIS A 113 -3.83 1.00 -3.48
N ILE A 114 -3.32 -0.24 -3.35
CA ILE A 114 -1.91 -0.55 -3.61
C ILE A 114 -1.60 -0.42 -5.10
N LEU A 115 -2.42 -1.03 -5.96
CA LEU A 115 -2.23 -0.97 -7.42
C LEU A 115 -2.30 0.46 -7.94
N GLY A 116 -3.27 1.24 -7.45
CA GLY A 116 -3.43 2.65 -7.81
C GLY A 116 -2.23 3.50 -7.37
N ALA A 117 -1.70 3.28 -6.16
CA ALA A 117 -0.51 3.99 -5.69
C ALA A 117 0.75 3.69 -6.54
N LEU A 118 0.86 2.47 -7.07
CA LEU A 118 1.94 2.07 -8.00
C LEU A 118 1.66 2.42 -9.47
N GLN A 119 0.50 3.03 -9.75
CA GLN A 119 0.04 3.35 -11.09
C GLN A 119 0.03 2.12 -12.02
N ILE A 120 -0.40 0.99 -11.50
CA ILE A 120 -0.57 -0.25 -12.26
C ILE A 120 -1.93 -0.19 -12.94
N VAL A 121 -1.94 -0.33 -14.27
CA VAL A 121 -3.18 -0.41 -15.05
C VAL A 121 -3.61 -1.88 -15.09
N ASP A 122 -4.72 -2.19 -14.44
CA ASP A 122 -5.27 -3.55 -14.36
C ASP A 122 -6.54 -3.65 -15.21
N GLU A 123 -6.37 -3.67 -16.54
CA GLU A 123 -7.48 -3.67 -17.51
C GLU A 123 -8.44 -4.86 -17.33
N ASP A 124 -7.89 -6.01 -16.93
CA ASP A 124 -8.64 -7.26 -16.77
C ASP A 124 -9.12 -7.48 -15.31
N GLY A 125 -8.76 -6.62 -14.36
CA GLY A 125 -9.04 -6.79 -12.93
C GLY A 125 -8.39 -8.04 -12.32
N ARG A 126 -7.26 -8.50 -12.87
CA ARG A 126 -6.59 -9.75 -12.49
C ARG A 126 -5.13 -9.57 -12.11
N PHE A 127 -4.62 -8.35 -12.01
CA PHE A 127 -3.20 -8.15 -11.71
C PHE A 127 -2.84 -8.73 -10.35
N ALA A 128 -3.63 -8.40 -9.31
CA ALA A 128 -3.38 -8.90 -7.94
C ALA A 128 -3.48 -10.42 -7.85
N SER A 129 -4.55 -11.02 -8.41
CA SER A 129 -4.72 -12.48 -8.40
C SER A 129 -3.65 -13.21 -9.19
N ASN A 130 -3.30 -12.72 -10.39
CA ASN A 130 -2.19 -13.29 -11.16
C ASN A 130 -0.85 -13.15 -10.44
N CYS A 131 -0.64 -12.05 -9.70
CA CYS A 131 0.55 -11.83 -8.90
C CYS A 131 0.69 -12.92 -7.82
N THR A 132 -0.34 -13.08 -6.99
CA THR A 132 -0.38 -14.10 -5.93
C THR A 132 -0.17 -15.50 -6.51
N GLU A 133 -0.99 -15.88 -7.50
CA GLU A 133 -0.95 -17.20 -8.11
C GLU A 133 0.41 -17.51 -8.75
N THR A 134 0.97 -16.56 -9.50
CA THR A 134 2.30 -16.74 -10.12
C THR A 134 3.36 -16.99 -9.07
N LEU A 135 3.34 -16.25 -7.96
CA LEU A 135 4.33 -16.40 -6.89
C LEU A 135 4.15 -17.70 -6.10
N GLU A 136 2.92 -18.15 -5.87
CA GLU A 136 2.63 -19.43 -5.24
C GLU A 136 3.10 -20.59 -6.12
N LEU A 137 2.74 -20.59 -7.39
CA LEU A 137 3.18 -21.63 -8.32
C LEU A 137 4.70 -21.61 -8.54
N LEU A 138 5.34 -20.45 -8.49
CA LEU A 138 6.81 -20.36 -8.54
C LEU A 138 7.50 -21.02 -7.35
N LYS A 139 6.89 -21.04 -6.15
CA LYS A 139 7.45 -21.79 -5.01
C LYS A 139 7.38 -23.30 -5.25
N LEU A 140 6.36 -23.74 -5.99
CA LEU A 140 6.14 -25.16 -6.27
C LEU A 140 6.97 -25.66 -7.45
N TYR A 141 7.09 -24.84 -8.52
CA TYR A 141 7.59 -25.25 -9.84
C TYR A 141 8.76 -24.42 -10.38
N GLY A 142 9.16 -23.38 -9.66
CA GLY A 142 10.34 -22.59 -10.00
C GLY A 142 11.64 -23.32 -9.66
N LYS A 143 12.74 -22.57 -9.71
CA LYS A 143 14.05 -23.08 -9.30
C LYS A 143 13.99 -23.58 -7.86
N ASP A 144 14.49 -24.79 -7.62
CA ASP A 144 14.44 -25.49 -6.32
C ASP A 144 13.00 -25.65 -5.77
N GLY A 145 12.01 -25.83 -6.66
CA GLY A 145 10.58 -25.89 -6.32
C GLY A 145 10.20 -27.05 -5.39
N GLU A 146 9.23 -26.82 -4.50
CA GLU A 146 8.80 -27.77 -3.47
C GLU A 146 8.21 -29.09 -4.03
N ARG A 147 7.61 -29.04 -5.22
CA ARG A 147 7.05 -30.22 -5.89
C ARG A 147 8.04 -30.75 -6.93
N SER A 148 8.42 -29.90 -7.87
CA SER A 148 9.40 -30.20 -8.90
C SER A 148 9.98 -28.91 -9.47
N GLU A 149 11.18 -28.94 -10.01
CA GLU A 149 11.69 -27.82 -10.81
C GLU A 149 11.27 -28.03 -12.27
N ASP A 150 10.52 -27.08 -12.85
CA ASP A 150 10.18 -27.12 -14.28
C ASP A 150 11.27 -26.41 -15.11
N PRO A 151 11.97 -27.12 -16.01
CA PRO A 151 13.10 -26.56 -16.76
C PRO A 151 12.68 -25.45 -17.73
N GLU A 152 11.45 -25.47 -18.25
CA GLU A 152 10.95 -24.41 -19.15
C GLU A 152 10.58 -23.15 -18.36
N VAL A 153 10.10 -23.29 -17.12
CA VAL A 153 9.90 -22.18 -16.19
C VAL A 153 11.24 -21.52 -15.85
N VAL A 154 12.24 -22.30 -15.45
CA VAL A 154 13.59 -21.79 -15.11
C VAL A 154 14.21 -21.09 -16.31
N LYS A 155 14.18 -21.73 -17.48
CA LYS A 155 14.69 -21.16 -18.72
C LYS A 155 14.04 -19.82 -19.05
N LEU A 156 12.71 -19.72 -18.92
CA LEU A 156 11.99 -18.47 -19.20
C LEU A 156 12.34 -17.34 -18.22
N LEU A 157 12.67 -17.66 -16.98
CA LEU A 157 13.10 -16.67 -15.98
C LEU A 157 14.55 -16.20 -16.22
N GLU A 158 15.40 -17.06 -16.76
CA GLU A 158 16.78 -16.70 -17.12
C GLU A 158 16.83 -15.96 -18.46
N ASP A 159 15.85 -16.19 -19.34
CA ASP A 159 15.72 -15.56 -20.64
C ASP A 159 15.61 -14.03 -20.53
N GLN A 160 16.57 -13.34 -21.14
CA GLN A 160 16.58 -11.88 -21.27
C GLN A 160 16.10 -11.43 -22.65
N ASP A 161 15.91 -12.36 -23.59
CA ASP A 161 15.48 -12.04 -24.93
C ASP A 161 13.98 -11.77 -24.98
N LEU A 162 13.64 -10.62 -25.55
CA LEU A 162 12.26 -10.21 -25.74
C LEU A 162 11.90 -10.32 -27.21
N ALA A 163 11.17 -11.38 -27.53
CA ALA A 163 10.49 -11.44 -28.81
C ALA A 163 9.49 -10.28 -28.90
N TYR A 164 9.46 -9.60 -30.06
CA TYR A 164 8.56 -8.50 -30.34
C TYR A 164 7.10 -8.91 -30.08
N ASN A 165 6.37 -8.15 -29.26
CA ASN A 165 5.00 -8.41 -28.80
C ASN A 165 4.78 -9.65 -27.90
N ALA A 166 5.83 -10.28 -27.38
CA ALA A 166 5.64 -11.31 -26.37
C ALA A 166 5.00 -10.71 -25.10
N LYS A 167 4.17 -11.49 -24.40
CA LYS A 167 3.68 -11.20 -23.05
C LYS A 167 4.32 -12.21 -22.09
N PRO A 168 5.60 -12.05 -21.68
CA PRO A 168 6.35 -13.10 -20.98
C PRO A 168 5.69 -13.55 -19.70
N ILE A 169 5.04 -12.63 -18.97
CA ILE A 169 4.33 -12.98 -17.74
C ILE A 169 3.11 -13.88 -17.97
N LYS A 170 2.37 -13.68 -19.07
CA LYS A 170 1.24 -14.57 -19.44
C LYS A 170 1.75 -15.94 -19.86
N ARG A 171 2.89 -15.99 -20.55
CA ARG A 171 3.57 -17.26 -20.91
C ARG A 171 4.04 -17.99 -19.66
N LEU A 172 4.66 -17.29 -18.71
CA LEU A 172 5.13 -17.85 -17.45
C LEU A 172 3.99 -18.47 -16.65
N LEU A 173 2.91 -17.72 -16.41
CA LEU A 173 1.75 -18.23 -15.67
C LEU A 173 1.12 -19.45 -16.33
N ARG A 174 1.08 -19.50 -17.67
CA ARG A 174 0.59 -20.67 -18.41
C ARG A 174 1.49 -21.90 -18.19
N LEU A 175 2.81 -21.74 -18.21
CA LEU A 175 3.75 -22.85 -17.95
C LEU A 175 3.57 -23.37 -16.52
N LEU A 176 3.51 -22.48 -15.55
CA LEU A 176 3.31 -22.80 -14.14
C LEU A 176 2.00 -23.57 -13.90
N ARG A 177 0.89 -23.13 -14.49
CA ARG A 177 -0.40 -23.84 -14.41
C ARG A 177 -0.33 -25.22 -15.07
N GLY A 178 0.34 -25.34 -16.21
CA GLY A 178 0.52 -26.63 -16.88
C GLY A 178 1.36 -27.62 -16.07
N ALA A 179 2.40 -27.14 -15.39
CA ALA A 179 3.18 -27.96 -14.46
C ALA A 179 2.32 -28.43 -13.28
N ASP A 180 1.46 -27.55 -12.75
CA ASP A 180 0.53 -27.89 -11.67
C ASP A 180 -0.52 -28.94 -12.06
N GLU A 181 -1.16 -28.75 -13.22
CA GLU A 181 -2.11 -29.71 -13.78
C GLU A 181 -1.47 -31.10 -13.96
N LYS A 182 -0.24 -31.15 -14.49
CA LYS A 182 0.50 -32.40 -14.65
C LYS A 182 0.80 -33.07 -13.31
N TRP A 183 1.28 -32.30 -12.33
CA TRP A 183 1.58 -32.82 -11.00
C TRP A 183 0.33 -33.42 -10.33
N ILE A 184 -0.81 -32.73 -10.40
CA ILE A 184 -2.09 -33.18 -9.83
C ILE A 184 -2.57 -34.48 -10.49
N GLN A 185 -2.39 -34.62 -11.81
CA GLN A 185 -2.73 -35.86 -12.52
C GLN A 185 -1.86 -37.05 -12.10
N GLU A 186 -0.58 -36.81 -11.84
CA GLU A 186 0.38 -37.84 -11.41
C GLU A 186 0.24 -38.19 -9.92
N HIS A 187 -0.29 -37.25 -9.10
CA HIS A 187 -0.45 -37.39 -7.65
C HIS A 187 -1.89 -37.08 -7.23
N PRO A 188 -2.88 -37.88 -7.65
CA PRO A 188 -4.26 -37.67 -7.24
C PRO A 188 -4.36 -37.79 -5.71
N ALA A 189 -5.03 -36.82 -5.08
CA ALA A 189 -5.32 -36.89 -3.65
C ALA A 189 -6.12 -38.17 -3.37
N SER A 190 -5.53 -39.08 -2.58
CA SER A 190 -6.15 -40.35 -2.17
C SER A 190 -7.26 -40.13 -1.14
#